data_AF-A0A524IMJ1-F1
#
_entry.id   AF-A0A524IMJ1-F1
#
_cell.length_a   1.000
_cell.length_b   1.000
_cell.length_c   1.000
_cell.angle_alpha   90.00
_cell.angle_beta   90.00
_cell.angle_gamma   90.00
#
_symmetry.space_group_name_H-M   'P 1'
#
loop_
_entity.id
_entity.type
_entity.pdbx_description
1 polymer ?
#
loop_
_entity_poly.entity_id
_entity_poly.type
_entity_poly.pdbx_seq_one_letter_code
_entity_poly.pdbx_strand_id
1 'polypeptide(L)'
;MQQTEQVLEWHQLLDAVAHEASSSMGAERCRVLPFAEHVETARVQQQETFEIVQMFAENSPLSPLNFPDIRPILGRAAKGGVLEGLDLRDISLVLSMSQSTKRWLEAHHEACPIVSTRATQLEELAWVRQTIDHCVDHQGHLRESASPALQKLTQKSQNLRQAMRRRLEHLVSSHQYEERLQGQYFAERENRYVIPVKAERQHEVDGIIHDISSSGATGFIEPRNLIELNNAIKFADLQVAQETLRILQDLSDTVAENVVPLQENIHRLA
;
A
#
# COMPACT_ATOMS: atom_id res chain seq x y z
N MET A 1 40.64 19.88 -6.64
CA MET A 1 39.17 19.72 -6.68
C MET A 1 38.48 20.57 -5.62
N GLN A 2 38.71 20.37 -4.32
CA GLN A 2 38.00 21.12 -3.26
C GLN A 2 38.03 22.65 -3.40
N GLN A 3 39.17 23.25 -3.77
CA GLN A 3 39.25 24.70 -4.00
C GLN A 3 38.41 25.15 -5.22
N THR A 4 38.31 24.31 -6.24
CA THR A 4 37.47 24.56 -7.44
C THR A 4 35.99 24.44 -7.10
N GLU A 5 35.59 23.44 -6.31
CA GLU A 5 34.20 23.28 -5.83
C GLU A 5 33.73 24.50 -5.04
N GLN A 6 34.61 25.05 -4.19
CA GLN A 6 34.32 26.26 -3.43
C GLN A 6 34.18 27.50 -4.31
N VAL A 7 35.11 27.72 -5.24
CA VAL A 7 35.09 28.89 -6.14
C VAL A 7 33.88 28.87 -7.07
N LEU A 8 33.46 27.70 -7.54
CA LEU A 8 32.28 27.54 -8.39
C LEU A 8 30.97 27.44 -7.61
N GLU A 9 31.02 27.53 -6.28
CA GLU A 9 29.87 27.33 -5.40
C GLU A 9 29.12 26.02 -5.72
N TRP A 10 29.86 24.97 -6.06
CA TRP A 10 29.33 23.75 -6.67
C TRP A 10 28.20 23.12 -5.86
N HIS A 11 28.36 23.04 -4.54
CA HIS A 11 27.31 22.51 -3.66
C HIS A 11 26.01 23.34 -3.69
N GLN A 12 26.10 24.68 -3.82
CA GLN A 12 24.91 25.52 -3.92
C GLN A 12 24.17 25.27 -5.24
N LEU A 13 24.91 25.08 -6.33
CA LEU A 13 24.35 24.70 -7.64
C LEU A 13 23.68 23.32 -7.56
N LEU A 14 24.34 22.32 -6.99
CA LEU A 14 23.79 20.98 -6.85
C LEU A 14 22.53 20.96 -5.98
N ASP A 15 22.51 21.75 -4.91
CA ASP A 15 21.31 21.91 -4.08
C ASP A 15 20.17 22.56 -4.88
N ALA A 16 20.45 23.60 -5.67
CA ALA A 16 19.43 24.21 -6.53
C ALA A 16 18.85 23.20 -7.54
N VAL A 17 19.70 22.41 -8.20
CA VAL A 17 19.24 21.34 -9.11
C VAL A 17 18.45 20.26 -8.37
N ALA A 18 18.87 19.88 -7.17
CA ALA A 18 18.17 18.88 -6.36
C ALA A 18 16.76 19.32 -5.93
N HIS A 19 16.49 20.62 -5.80
CA HIS A 19 15.15 21.13 -5.51
C HIS A 19 14.18 21.00 -6.70
N GLU A 20 14.70 20.91 -7.92
CA GLU A 20 13.91 20.71 -9.15
C GLU A 20 13.68 19.22 -9.48
N ALA A 21 14.30 18.31 -8.72
CA ALA A 21 14.14 16.87 -8.94
C ALA A 21 12.73 16.38 -8.56
N SER A 22 12.15 15.50 -9.40
CA SER A 22 10.80 14.98 -9.19
C SER A 22 10.68 13.86 -8.15
N SER A 23 11.80 13.23 -7.77
CA SER A 23 11.85 12.17 -6.75
C SER A 23 12.88 12.48 -5.67
N SER A 24 12.67 11.95 -4.46
CA SER A 24 13.64 12.06 -3.37
C SER A 24 14.99 11.43 -3.75
N MET A 25 14.96 10.30 -4.45
CA MET A 25 16.17 9.63 -4.93
C MET A 25 16.92 10.48 -5.97
N GLY A 26 16.22 11.11 -6.92
CA GLY A 26 16.83 12.03 -7.87
C GLY A 26 17.48 13.23 -7.17
N ALA A 27 16.78 13.81 -6.19
CA ALA A 27 17.32 14.91 -5.38
C ALA A 27 18.59 14.50 -4.60
N GLU A 28 18.61 13.31 -3.99
CA GLU A 28 19.79 12.76 -3.33
C GLU A 28 20.97 12.62 -4.31
N ARG A 29 20.72 12.14 -5.52
CA ARG A 29 21.77 12.00 -6.56
C ARG A 29 22.30 13.33 -7.02
N CYS A 30 21.43 14.31 -7.28
CA CYS A 30 21.83 15.65 -7.70
C CYS A 30 22.81 16.28 -6.71
N ARG A 31 22.59 16.13 -5.40
CA ARG A 31 23.46 16.71 -4.35
C ARG A 31 24.87 16.17 -4.31
N VAL A 32 25.09 14.96 -4.85
CA VAL A 32 26.38 14.26 -4.81
C VAL A 32 27.01 14.10 -6.20
N LEU A 33 26.52 14.82 -7.21
CA LEU A 33 27.08 14.78 -8.56
C LEU A 33 28.54 15.27 -8.55
N PRO A 34 29.51 14.42 -8.91
CA PRO A 34 30.90 14.84 -9.01
C PRO A 34 31.12 15.66 -10.28
N PHE A 35 32.23 16.41 -10.32
CA PHE A 35 32.74 16.86 -11.61
C PHE A 35 33.05 15.67 -12.51
N ALA A 36 32.71 15.78 -13.79
CA ALA A 36 33.14 14.81 -14.78
C ALA A 36 34.68 14.78 -14.82
N GLU A 37 35.26 13.60 -14.68
CA GLU A 37 36.73 13.43 -14.69
C GLU A 37 37.34 13.73 -16.06
N HIS A 38 36.56 13.55 -17.13
CA HIS A 38 36.99 13.68 -18.52
C HIS A 38 36.02 14.54 -19.31
N VAL A 39 36.56 15.34 -20.24
CA VAL A 39 35.75 16.24 -21.10
C VAL A 39 34.74 15.47 -21.95
N GLU A 40 35.08 14.26 -22.40
CA GLU A 40 34.15 13.46 -23.21
C GLU A 40 32.95 12.99 -22.38
N THR A 41 33.15 12.62 -21.11
CA THR A 41 32.05 12.32 -20.19
C THR A 41 31.15 13.53 -19.98
N ALA A 42 31.73 14.72 -19.78
CA ALA A 42 30.97 15.95 -19.63
C ALA A 42 30.14 16.28 -20.88
N ARG A 43 30.71 16.10 -22.08
CA ARG A 43 30.01 16.31 -23.36
C ARG A 43 28.83 15.37 -23.53
N VAL A 44 28.99 14.09 -23.19
CA VAL A 44 27.87 13.12 -23.24
C VAL A 44 26.76 13.53 -22.28
N GLN A 45 27.07 13.84 -21.02
CA GLN A 45 26.07 14.28 -20.03
C GLN A 45 25.35 15.58 -20.42
N GLN A 46 26.10 16.53 -21.00
CA GLN A 46 25.52 17.76 -21.54
C GLN A 46 24.57 17.45 -22.72
N GLN A 47 24.96 16.54 -23.61
CA GLN A 47 24.12 16.14 -24.74
C GLN A 47 22.85 15.42 -24.27
N GLU A 48 22.94 14.54 -23.26
CA GLU A 48 21.76 13.91 -22.65
C GLU A 48 20.77 14.95 -22.10
N THR A 49 21.29 15.99 -21.43
CA THR A 49 20.48 17.10 -20.92
C THR A 49 19.83 17.87 -22.07
N PHE A 50 20.59 18.16 -23.13
CA PHE A 50 20.10 18.89 -24.29
C PHE A 50 18.98 18.14 -25.01
N GLU A 51 19.12 16.83 -25.22
CA GLU A 51 18.08 15.99 -25.82
C GLU A 51 16.75 16.10 -25.05
N ILE A 52 16.77 15.96 -23.72
CA ILE A 52 15.55 16.09 -22.92
C ILE A 52 14.97 17.50 -23.00
N VAL A 53 15.80 18.55 -22.94
CA VAL A 53 15.33 19.94 -23.06
C VAL A 53 14.64 20.19 -24.41
N GLN A 54 15.13 19.60 -25.50
CA GLN A 54 14.47 19.70 -26.81
C GLN A 54 13.09 19.03 -26.80
N MET A 55 12.94 17.88 -26.15
CA MET A 55 11.65 17.20 -26.03
C MET A 55 10.59 18.06 -25.31
N PHE A 56 11.01 18.87 -24.32
CA PHE A 56 10.13 19.86 -23.69
C PHE A 56 9.73 20.97 -24.66
N ALA A 57 10.65 21.47 -25.48
CA ALA A 57 10.38 22.52 -26.46
C ALA A 57 9.42 22.06 -27.57
N GLU A 58 9.45 20.77 -27.91
CA GLU A 58 8.61 20.15 -28.95
C GLU A 58 7.23 19.70 -28.46
N ASN A 59 6.86 20.01 -27.21
CA ASN A 59 5.61 19.57 -26.57
C ASN A 59 5.43 18.04 -26.50
N SER A 60 6.52 17.28 -26.46
CA SER A 60 6.50 15.84 -26.17
C SER A 60 7.32 15.50 -24.93
N PRO A 61 7.05 16.11 -23.76
CA PRO A 61 7.87 15.89 -22.58
C PRO A 61 7.71 14.48 -22.03
N LEU A 62 8.78 13.95 -21.45
CA LEU A 62 8.69 12.79 -20.56
C LEU A 62 7.86 13.18 -19.32
N SER A 63 6.97 12.30 -18.88
CA SER A 63 6.21 12.52 -17.65
C SER A 63 7.13 12.69 -16.44
N PRO A 64 6.80 13.58 -15.48
CA PRO A 64 7.60 13.75 -14.27
C PRO A 64 7.80 12.42 -13.54
N LEU A 65 9.05 12.11 -13.21
CA LEU A 65 9.43 10.86 -12.55
C LEU A 65 9.26 10.98 -11.03
N ASN A 66 8.03 11.19 -10.58
CA ASN A 66 7.69 11.23 -9.16
C ASN A 66 7.24 9.83 -8.69
N PHE A 67 8.11 9.15 -7.95
CA PHE A 67 7.86 7.83 -7.38
C PHE A 67 8.22 7.78 -5.89
N PRO A 68 7.53 6.91 -5.13
CA PRO A 68 7.90 6.63 -3.75
C PRO A 68 9.29 5.97 -3.68
N ASP A 69 10.04 6.29 -2.62
CA ASP A 69 11.28 5.60 -2.31
C ASP A 69 10.98 4.21 -1.72
N ILE A 70 11.09 3.18 -2.57
CA ILE A 70 10.85 1.79 -2.20
C ILE A 70 12.10 1.07 -1.68
N ARG A 71 13.26 1.73 -1.54
CA ARG A 71 14.49 1.09 -1.01
C ARG A 71 14.26 0.42 0.35
N PRO A 72 13.55 1.04 1.32
CA PRO A 72 13.27 0.39 2.60
C PRO A 72 12.37 -0.84 2.44
N ILE A 73 11.42 -0.80 1.51
CA ILE A 73 10.47 -1.88 1.22
C ILE A 73 11.23 -3.08 0.64
N LEU A 74 12.04 -2.85 -0.39
CA LEU A 74 12.87 -3.88 -1.01
C LEU A 74 13.86 -4.49 -0.01
N GLY A 75 14.44 -3.67 0.89
CA GLY A 75 15.30 -4.15 1.96
C GLY A 75 14.61 -5.05 2.98
N ARG A 76 13.30 -4.85 3.23
CA ARG A 76 12.48 -5.77 4.06
C ARG A 76 12.14 -7.05 3.31
N ALA A 77 11.70 -6.95 2.06
CA ALA A 77 11.36 -8.10 1.23
C ALA A 77 12.56 -9.05 1.05
N ALA A 78 13.75 -8.50 0.79
CA ALA A 78 15.00 -9.27 0.66
C ALA A 78 15.36 -10.08 1.91
N LYS A 79 14.85 -9.70 3.09
CA LYS A 79 15.06 -10.41 4.36
C LYS A 79 13.93 -11.38 4.70
N GLY A 80 12.99 -11.63 3.77
CA GLY A 80 11.81 -12.46 3.98
C GLY A 80 10.70 -11.77 4.78
N GLY A 81 10.70 -10.44 4.85
CA GLY A 81 9.65 -9.69 5.51
C GLY A 81 8.35 -9.64 4.69
N VAL A 82 7.21 -9.72 5.38
CA VAL A 82 5.88 -9.55 4.76
C VAL A 82 5.63 -8.08 4.49
N LEU A 83 5.30 -7.77 3.23
CA LEU A 83 4.91 -6.45 2.76
C LEU A 83 3.42 -6.23 2.97
N GLU A 84 3.07 -4.98 3.30
CA GLU A 84 1.68 -4.56 3.41
C GLU A 84 1.13 -4.10 2.05
N GLY A 85 -0.19 -3.92 1.95
CA GLY A 85 -0.81 -3.51 0.69
C GLY A 85 -0.32 -2.14 0.17
N LEU A 86 0.00 -1.20 1.06
CA LEU A 86 0.59 0.09 0.67
C LEU A 86 2.00 -0.08 0.07
N ASP A 87 2.80 -0.99 0.62
CA ASP A 87 4.14 -1.30 0.10
C ASP A 87 4.05 -1.86 -1.32
N LEU A 88 3.13 -2.81 -1.53
CA LEU A 88 2.91 -3.47 -2.82
C LEU A 88 2.41 -2.46 -3.86
N ARG A 89 1.49 -1.57 -3.48
CA ARG A 89 1.04 -0.46 -4.33
C ARG A 89 2.21 0.41 -4.77
N ASP A 90 3.10 0.78 -3.86
CA ASP A 90 4.25 1.65 -4.18
C ASP A 90 5.21 0.98 -5.17
N ILE A 91 5.41 -0.33 -5.04
CA ILE A 91 6.16 -1.12 -6.02
C ILE A 91 5.45 -1.11 -7.38
N SER A 92 4.13 -1.29 -7.42
CA SER A 92 3.36 -1.22 -8.68
C SER A 92 3.48 0.15 -9.36
N LEU A 93 3.46 1.25 -8.59
CA LEU A 93 3.67 2.61 -9.12
C LEU A 93 5.03 2.75 -9.79
N VAL A 94 6.11 2.28 -9.14
CA VAL A 94 7.46 2.27 -9.71
C VAL A 94 7.50 1.46 -11.00
N LEU A 95 6.95 0.24 -11.01
CA LEU A 95 6.92 -0.62 -12.19
C LEU A 95 6.13 0.00 -13.35
N SER A 96 4.99 0.62 -13.05
CA SER A 96 4.21 1.34 -14.05
C SER A 96 5.01 2.48 -14.67
N MET A 97 5.79 3.21 -13.85
CA MET A 97 6.61 4.32 -14.34
C MET A 97 7.86 3.87 -15.09
N SER A 98 8.52 2.79 -14.67
CA SER A 98 9.58 2.15 -15.45
C SER A 98 9.07 1.78 -16.84
N GLN A 99 7.88 1.17 -16.92
CA GLN A 99 7.28 0.77 -18.19
C GLN A 99 6.89 1.98 -19.07
N SER A 100 6.27 3.02 -18.50
CA SER A 100 5.91 4.22 -19.29
C SER A 100 7.15 4.98 -19.76
N THR A 101 8.17 5.09 -18.92
CA THR A 101 9.46 5.73 -19.27
C THR A 101 10.16 4.98 -20.37
N LYS A 102 10.26 3.65 -20.27
CA LYS A 102 10.85 2.80 -21.31
C LYS A 102 10.15 2.98 -22.65
N ARG A 103 8.81 2.89 -22.67
CA ARG A 103 8.02 3.08 -23.91
C ARG A 103 8.20 4.46 -24.51
N TRP A 104 8.27 5.51 -23.68
CA TRP A 104 8.50 6.86 -24.16
C TRP A 104 9.90 7.00 -24.77
N LEU A 105 10.93 6.45 -24.13
CA LEU A 105 12.30 6.47 -24.65
C LEU A 105 12.43 5.71 -25.99
N GLU A 106 11.78 4.56 -26.10
CA GLU A 106 11.75 3.77 -27.35
C GLU A 106 11.04 4.50 -28.48
N ALA A 107 9.91 5.16 -28.18
CA ALA A 107 9.14 5.92 -29.16
C ALA A 107 9.87 7.17 -29.69
N HIS A 108 10.83 7.70 -28.92
CA HIS A 108 11.56 8.92 -29.26
C HIS A 108 13.05 8.68 -29.56
N HIS A 109 13.43 7.45 -29.89
CA HIS A 109 14.82 7.08 -30.17
C HIS A 109 15.50 7.98 -31.22
N GLU A 110 14.78 8.40 -32.26
CA GLU A 110 15.35 9.30 -33.29
C GLU A 110 15.59 10.72 -32.77
N ALA A 111 14.74 11.21 -31.87
CA ALA A 111 14.82 12.57 -31.32
C ALA A 111 15.82 12.68 -30.15
N CYS A 112 15.93 11.63 -29.32
CA CYS A 112 16.87 11.55 -28.21
C CYS A 112 17.72 10.25 -28.28
N PRO A 113 18.66 10.14 -29.24
CA PRO A 113 19.40 8.91 -29.48
C PRO A 113 20.32 8.50 -28.34
N ILE A 114 20.87 9.44 -27.56
CA ILE A 114 21.72 9.09 -26.41
C ILE A 114 20.85 8.65 -25.23
N VAL A 115 19.84 9.45 -24.87
CA VAL A 115 19.00 9.18 -23.69
C VAL A 115 18.14 7.94 -23.90
N SER A 116 17.67 7.67 -25.11
CA SER A 116 16.88 6.47 -25.43
C SER A 116 17.64 5.16 -25.20
N THR A 117 18.97 5.16 -25.22
CA THR A 117 19.76 3.96 -24.87
C THR A 117 19.48 3.46 -23.45
N ARG A 118 19.06 4.36 -22.54
CA ARG A 118 18.67 4.03 -21.15
C ARG A 118 17.43 3.15 -21.07
N ALA A 119 16.60 3.09 -22.13
CA ALA A 119 15.45 2.19 -22.19
C ALA A 119 15.83 0.73 -22.02
N THR A 120 17.01 0.34 -22.55
CA THR A 120 17.52 -1.04 -22.48
C THR A 120 17.91 -1.46 -21.05
N GLN A 121 18.08 -0.50 -20.15
CA GLN A 121 18.45 -0.70 -18.75
C GLN A 121 17.23 -0.78 -17.83
N LEU A 122 16.02 -0.52 -18.34
CA LEU A 122 14.77 -0.62 -17.59
C LEU A 122 14.13 -1.98 -17.82
N GLU A 123 13.97 -2.74 -16.74
CA GLU A 123 13.23 -4.00 -16.76
C GLU A 123 11.74 -3.74 -16.57
N GLU A 124 10.89 -4.34 -17.41
CA GLU A 124 9.44 -4.07 -17.34
C GLU A 124 8.76 -4.79 -16.19
N LEU A 125 9.20 -6.00 -15.85
CA LEU A 125 8.62 -6.88 -14.84
C LEU A 125 7.07 -6.88 -14.88
N ALA A 126 6.51 -6.90 -16.10
CA ALA A 126 5.07 -6.69 -16.32
C ALA A 126 4.20 -7.72 -15.57
N TRP A 127 4.69 -8.95 -15.46
CA TRP A 127 4.03 -10.02 -14.71
C TRP A 127 3.99 -9.72 -13.21
N VAL A 128 5.07 -9.21 -12.60
CA VAL A 128 5.12 -8.82 -11.18
C VAL A 128 4.06 -7.74 -10.93
N ARG A 129 4.06 -6.71 -11.77
CA ARG A 129 3.09 -5.62 -11.68
C ARG A 129 1.66 -6.14 -11.79
N GLN A 130 1.37 -6.97 -12.80
CA GLN A 130 0.03 -7.52 -13.02
C GLN A 130 -0.44 -8.37 -11.84
N THR A 131 0.45 -9.17 -11.25
CA THR A 131 0.16 -9.97 -10.06
C THR A 131 -0.18 -9.07 -8.86
N ILE A 132 0.58 -7.99 -8.66
CA ILE A 132 0.28 -7.00 -7.62
C ILE A 132 -1.07 -6.31 -7.89
N ASP A 133 -1.28 -5.77 -9.09
CA ASP A 133 -2.47 -5.01 -9.47
C ASP A 133 -3.76 -5.86 -9.45
N HIS A 134 -3.63 -7.17 -9.64
CA HIS A 134 -4.73 -8.13 -9.51
C HIS A 134 -5.17 -8.30 -8.06
N CYS A 135 -4.23 -8.23 -7.11
CA CYS A 135 -4.48 -8.48 -5.70
C CYS A 135 -4.72 -7.20 -4.90
N VAL A 136 -4.05 -6.10 -5.25
CA VAL A 136 -4.03 -4.84 -4.51
C VAL A 136 -4.60 -3.72 -5.38
N ASP A 137 -5.35 -2.81 -4.79
CA ASP A 137 -5.86 -1.64 -5.50
C ASP A 137 -4.92 -0.42 -5.38
N HIS A 138 -5.28 0.67 -6.05
CA HIS A 138 -4.53 1.92 -6.04
C HIS A 138 -4.46 2.60 -4.66
N GLN A 139 -5.30 2.20 -3.70
CA GLN A 139 -5.27 2.69 -2.33
C GLN A 139 -4.42 1.80 -1.41
N GLY A 140 -3.94 0.65 -1.90
CA GLY A 140 -3.21 -0.33 -1.10
C GLY A 140 -4.12 -1.30 -0.36
N HIS A 141 -5.41 -1.37 -0.70
CA HIS A 141 -6.30 -2.38 -0.11
C HIS A 141 -6.22 -3.68 -0.90
N LEU A 142 -6.23 -4.81 -0.17
CA LEU A 142 -6.34 -6.12 -0.78
C LEU A 142 -7.76 -6.31 -1.33
N ARG A 143 -7.89 -6.64 -2.60
CA ARG A 143 -9.15 -6.89 -3.29
C ARG A 143 -9.75 -8.20 -2.80
N GLU A 144 -11.07 -8.26 -2.65
CA GLU A 144 -11.76 -9.52 -2.34
C GLU A 144 -11.55 -10.58 -3.43
N SER A 145 -11.32 -10.14 -4.68
CA SER A 145 -11.02 -10.99 -5.83
C SER A 145 -9.57 -11.49 -5.88
N ALA A 146 -8.70 -11.10 -4.95
CA ALA A 146 -7.29 -11.52 -4.93
C ALA A 146 -7.13 -13.04 -4.85
N SER A 147 -8.10 -13.74 -4.24
CA SER A 147 -8.21 -15.19 -4.36
C SER A 147 -9.66 -15.67 -4.28
N PRO A 148 -10.02 -16.79 -4.93
CA PRO A 148 -11.35 -17.39 -4.78
C PRO A 148 -11.65 -17.81 -3.33
N ALA A 149 -10.62 -18.13 -2.54
CA ALA A 149 -10.76 -18.48 -1.13
C ALA A 149 -11.11 -17.24 -0.30
N LEU A 150 -10.39 -16.13 -0.50
CA LEU A 150 -10.65 -14.86 0.17
C LEU A 150 -12.08 -14.38 -0.11
N GLN A 151 -12.48 -14.38 -1.38
CA GLN A 151 -13.83 -13.98 -1.78
C GLN A 151 -14.91 -14.79 -1.05
N LYS A 152 -14.77 -16.12 -1.00
CA LYS A 152 -15.71 -17.02 -0.31
C LYS A 152 -15.75 -16.76 1.20
N LEU A 153 -14.59 -16.56 1.83
CA LEU A 153 -14.47 -16.31 3.26
C LEU A 153 -15.06 -14.95 3.64
N THR A 154 -14.79 -13.92 2.86
CA THR A 154 -15.33 -12.57 3.06
C THR A 154 -16.86 -12.58 2.90
N GLN A 155 -17.38 -13.23 1.86
CA GLN A 155 -18.83 -13.36 1.68
C GLN A 155 -19.48 -14.13 2.84
N LYS A 156 -18.83 -15.19 3.34
CA LYS A 156 -19.29 -15.95 4.51
C LYS A 156 -19.35 -15.06 5.75
N SER A 157 -18.31 -14.26 6.03
CA SER A 157 -18.30 -13.32 7.15
C SER A 157 -19.42 -12.29 7.02
N GLN A 158 -19.59 -11.68 5.85
CA GLN A 158 -20.66 -10.70 5.59
C GLN A 158 -22.06 -11.31 5.81
N ASN A 159 -22.30 -12.53 5.33
CA ASN A 159 -23.58 -13.22 5.51
C ASN A 159 -23.87 -13.50 7.00
N LEU A 160 -22.86 -13.93 7.76
CA LEU A 160 -23.00 -14.17 9.20
C LEU A 160 -23.28 -12.87 9.96
N ARG A 161 -22.58 -11.78 9.63
CA ARG A 161 -22.81 -10.44 10.20
C ARG A 161 -24.22 -9.92 9.87
N GLN A 162 -24.70 -10.14 8.66
CA GLN A 162 -26.07 -9.77 8.28
C GLN A 162 -27.11 -10.57 9.07
N ALA A 163 -26.91 -11.89 9.22
CA ALA A 163 -27.78 -12.72 10.05
C ALA A 163 -27.77 -12.28 11.53
N MET A 164 -26.60 -11.87 12.04
CA MET A 164 -26.43 -11.39 13.40
C MET A 164 -27.17 -10.07 13.63
N ARG A 165 -27.01 -9.12 12.71
CA ARG A 165 -27.74 -7.85 12.72
C ARG A 165 -29.25 -8.06 12.76
N ARG A 166 -29.80 -8.93 11.89
CA ARG A 166 -31.25 -9.22 11.88
C ARG A 166 -31.73 -9.82 13.21
N ARG A 167 -30.95 -10.72 13.81
CA ARG A 167 -31.30 -11.32 15.12
C ARG A 167 -31.23 -10.30 16.25
N LEU A 168 -30.22 -9.43 16.24
CA LEU A 168 -30.10 -8.35 17.22
C LEU A 168 -31.22 -7.33 17.11
N GLU A 169 -31.55 -6.90 15.89
CA GLU A 169 -32.65 -5.95 15.64
C GLU A 169 -33.98 -6.52 16.19
N HIS A 170 -34.27 -7.80 15.93
CA HIS A 170 -35.44 -8.47 16.50
C HIS A 170 -35.37 -8.59 18.04
N LEU A 171 -34.22 -8.93 18.61
CA LEU A 171 -34.08 -9.06 20.07
C LEU A 171 -34.27 -7.72 20.79
N VAL A 172 -33.62 -6.68 20.29
CA VAL A 172 -33.62 -5.34 20.90
C VAL A 172 -34.97 -4.64 20.76
N SER A 173 -35.72 -4.93 19.69
CA SER A 173 -37.09 -4.41 19.49
C SER A 173 -38.17 -5.27 20.16
N SER A 174 -37.82 -6.41 20.74
CA SER A 174 -38.81 -7.26 21.39
C SER A 174 -39.25 -6.71 22.74
N HIS A 175 -40.56 -6.68 22.97
CA HIS A 175 -41.18 -6.24 24.23
C HIS A 175 -40.64 -7.00 25.46
N GLN A 176 -40.16 -8.24 25.26
CA GLN A 176 -39.55 -9.05 26.31
C GLN A 176 -38.29 -8.39 26.88
N TYR A 177 -37.47 -7.73 26.05
CA TYR A 177 -36.17 -7.17 26.45
C TYR A 177 -36.23 -5.66 26.71
N GLU A 178 -37.28 -4.98 26.27
CA GLU A 178 -37.41 -3.52 26.32
C GLU A 178 -37.19 -2.94 27.73
N GLU A 179 -37.77 -3.54 28.78
CA GLU A 179 -37.61 -3.03 30.13
C GLU A 179 -36.24 -3.34 30.77
N ARG A 180 -35.54 -4.37 30.26
CA ARG A 180 -34.22 -4.83 30.73
C ARG A 180 -33.08 -4.05 30.10
N LEU A 181 -33.26 -3.61 28.86
CA LEU A 181 -32.25 -2.89 28.10
C LEU A 181 -32.07 -1.45 28.61
N GLN A 182 -30.84 -0.95 28.55
CA GLN A 182 -30.54 0.46 28.80
C GLN A 182 -30.99 1.34 27.61
N GLY A 183 -31.05 0.76 26.41
CA GLY A 183 -31.54 1.42 25.19
C GLY A 183 -31.72 0.44 24.05
N GLN A 184 -32.47 0.85 23.02
CA GLN A 184 -32.77 0.03 21.85
C GLN A 184 -31.65 0.09 20.80
N TYR A 185 -30.45 -0.32 21.19
CA TYR A 185 -29.32 -0.46 20.28
C TYR A 185 -28.48 -1.68 20.64
N PHE A 186 -27.66 -2.13 19.70
CA PHE A 186 -26.62 -3.12 19.95
C PHE A 186 -25.26 -2.45 19.78
N ALA A 187 -24.24 -3.04 20.40
CA ALA A 187 -22.86 -2.57 20.31
C ALA A 187 -21.92 -3.72 19.98
N GLU A 188 -20.69 -3.37 19.63
CA GLU A 188 -19.59 -4.31 19.53
C GLU A 188 -18.61 -4.06 20.69
N ARG A 189 -18.22 -5.12 21.40
CA ARG A 189 -17.25 -5.14 22.50
C ARG A 189 -16.29 -6.30 22.29
N GLU A 190 -14.99 -6.03 22.29
CA GLU A 190 -13.97 -7.07 22.06
C GLU A 190 -14.23 -7.94 20.81
N ASN A 191 -14.71 -7.32 19.72
CA ASN A 191 -15.15 -7.97 18.48
C ASN A 191 -16.29 -8.99 18.69
N ARG A 192 -17.13 -8.76 19.69
CA ARG A 192 -18.36 -9.51 19.96
C ARG A 192 -19.53 -8.55 19.92
N TYR A 193 -20.59 -8.97 19.23
CA TYR A 193 -21.83 -8.23 19.28
C TYR A 193 -22.56 -8.49 20.61
N VAL A 194 -22.97 -7.41 21.26
CA VAL A 194 -23.54 -7.40 22.61
C VAL A 194 -24.73 -6.44 22.68
N ILE A 195 -25.58 -6.64 23.69
CA ILE A 195 -26.70 -5.76 24.03
C ILE A 195 -26.45 -5.04 25.36
N PRO A 196 -26.81 -3.76 25.47
CA PRO A 196 -26.65 -2.98 26.70
C PRO A 196 -27.82 -3.25 27.66
N VAL A 197 -27.55 -3.89 28.79
CA VAL A 197 -28.54 -4.24 29.81
C VAL A 197 -28.32 -3.38 31.05
N LYS A 198 -29.42 -2.94 31.69
CA LYS A 198 -29.36 -2.22 32.98
C LYS A 198 -28.66 -3.10 34.01
N ALA A 199 -27.68 -2.57 34.74
CA ALA A 199 -26.90 -3.33 35.71
C ALA A 199 -27.78 -4.05 36.75
N GLU A 200 -28.89 -3.44 37.17
CA GLU A 200 -29.83 -4.03 38.13
C GLU A 200 -30.61 -5.23 37.56
N ARG A 201 -30.77 -5.34 36.23
CA ARG A 201 -31.53 -6.41 35.54
C ARG A 201 -30.65 -7.37 34.74
N GLN A 202 -29.32 -7.27 34.86
CA GLN A 202 -28.37 -8.09 34.11
C GLN A 202 -28.55 -9.60 34.35
N HIS A 203 -28.97 -9.99 35.55
CA HIS A 203 -29.21 -11.38 35.93
C HIS A 203 -30.45 -12.00 35.27
N GLU A 204 -31.34 -11.16 34.69
CA GLU A 204 -32.54 -11.61 33.98
C GLU A 204 -32.27 -11.96 32.51
N VAL A 205 -31.08 -11.63 31.99
CA VAL A 205 -30.68 -11.91 30.61
C VAL A 205 -29.67 -13.05 30.62
N ASP A 206 -30.05 -14.20 30.06
CA ASP A 206 -29.15 -15.34 29.92
C ASP A 206 -28.07 -15.05 28.86
N GLY A 207 -26.83 -14.93 29.30
CA GLY A 207 -25.72 -14.51 28.46
C GLY A 207 -24.40 -14.32 29.20
N ILE A 208 -23.38 -13.88 28.47
CA ILE A 208 -22.03 -13.63 28.99
C ILE A 208 -21.80 -12.12 29.04
N ILE A 209 -21.37 -11.60 30.19
CA ILE A 209 -20.97 -10.19 30.32
C ILE A 209 -19.57 -10.03 29.72
N HIS A 210 -19.43 -9.14 28.74
CA HIS A 210 -18.15 -8.81 28.10
C HIS A 210 -17.54 -7.51 28.60
N ASP A 211 -18.37 -6.55 29.00
CA ASP A 211 -17.91 -5.23 29.41
C ASP A 211 -18.92 -4.57 30.35
N ILE A 212 -18.48 -3.58 31.12
CA ILE A 212 -19.31 -2.77 32.01
C ILE A 212 -18.98 -1.30 31.75
N SER A 213 -20.00 -0.44 31.67
CA SER A 213 -19.78 0.99 31.48
C SER A 213 -18.95 1.61 32.61
N SER A 214 -18.26 2.72 32.34
CA SER A 214 -17.43 3.42 33.34
C SER A 214 -18.21 3.85 34.59
N SER A 215 -19.52 4.08 34.46
CA SER A 215 -20.42 4.42 35.58
C SER A 215 -20.94 3.18 36.34
N GLY A 216 -20.70 1.97 35.85
CA GLY A 216 -21.25 0.73 36.39
C GLY A 216 -22.73 0.50 36.08
N ALA A 217 -23.40 1.43 35.41
CA ALA A 217 -24.86 1.40 35.22
C ALA A 217 -25.33 0.45 34.10
N THR A 218 -24.43 0.08 33.19
CA THR A 218 -24.76 -0.75 32.01
C THR A 218 -23.80 -1.92 31.91
N GLY A 219 -24.35 -3.14 31.88
CA GLY A 219 -23.62 -4.35 31.52
C GLY A 219 -23.81 -4.66 30.03
N PHE A 220 -22.73 -4.92 29.31
CA PHE A 220 -22.78 -5.34 27.91
C PHE A 220 -22.76 -6.86 27.82
N ILE A 221 -23.90 -7.45 27.45
CA ILE A 221 -24.14 -8.89 27.52
C ILE A 221 -24.22 -9.46 26.10
N GLU A 222 -23.52 -10.56 25.85
CA GLU A 222 -23.74 -11.45 24.71
C GLU A 222 -24.85 -12.45 25.06
N PRO A 223 -26.03 -12.36 24.43
CA PRO A 223 -27.13 -13.27 24.69
C PRO A 223 -26.80 -14.70 24.29
N ARG A 224 -27.25 -15.68 25.08
CA ARG A 224 -26.94 -17.11 24.88
C ARG A 224 -27.28 -17.62 23.48
N ASN A 225 -28.41 -17.18 22.91
CA ASN A 225 -28.86 -17.56 21.57
C ASN A 225 -28.02 -16.95 20.42
N LEU A 226 -27.10 -16.03 20.73
CA LEU A 226 -26.20 -15.40 19.75
C LEU A 226 -24.75 -15.88 19.87
N ILE A 227 -24.40 -16.59 20.95
CA ILE A 227 -23.02 -17.07 21.20
C ILE A 227 -22.46 -17.85 20.00
N GLU A 228 -23.23 -18.79 19.47
CA GLU A 228 -22.79 -19.60 18.31
C GLU A 228 -22.54 -18.73 17.07
N LEU A 229 -23.38 -17.74 16.83
CA LEU A 229 -23.27 -16.86 15.67
C LEU A 229 -22.07 -15.90 15.81
N ASN A 230 -21.86 -15.34 17.00
CA ASN A 230 -20.66 -14.56 17.32
C ASN A 230 -19.39 -15.38 17.16
N ASN A 231 -19.37 -16.64 17.63
CA ASN A 231 -18.23 -17.55 17.44
C ASN A 231 -17.99 -17.85 15.95
N ALA A 232 -19.05 -18.07 15.17
CA ALA A 232 -18.94 -18.28 13.73
C ALA A 232 -18.38 -17.06 12.99
N ILE A 233 -18.80 -15.84 13.36
CA ILE A 233 -18.26 -14.59 12.81
C ILE A 233 -16.77 -14.48 13.14
N LYS A 234 -16.40 -14.65 14.41
CA LYS A 234 -15.00 -14.60 14.85
C LYS A 234 -14.13 -15.61 14.10
N PHE A 235 -14.61 -16.83 13.92
CA PHE A 235 -13.89 -17.85 13.16
C PHE A 235 -13.75 -17.48 11.67
N ALA A 236 -14.81 -16.95 11.06
CA ALA A 236 -14.75 -16.48 9.67
C ALA A 236 -13.75 -15.32 9.50
N ASP A 237 -13.73 -14.37 10.43
CA ASP A 237 -12.80 -13.23 10.40
C ASP A 237 -11.35 -13.67 10.58
N LEU A 238 -11.08 -14.67 11.45
CA LEU A 238 -9.75 -15.27 11.56
C LEU A 238 -9.31 -15.96 10.27
N GLN A 239 -10.22 -16.67 9.59
CA GLN A 239 -9.92 -17.31 8.31
C GLN A 239 -9.62 -16.27 7.21
N VAL A 240 -10.37 -15.16 7.18
CA VAL A 240 -10.10 -14.04 6.27
C VAL A 240 -8.70 -13.47 6.55
N ALA A 241 -8.38 -13.18 7.81
CA ALA A 241 -7.07 -12.63 8.18
C ALA A 241 -5.91 -13.58 7.81
N GLN A 242 -6.08 -14.90 8.01
CA GLN A 242 -5.10 -15.90 7.61
C GLN A 242 -4.90 -15.92 6.09
N GLU A 243 -5.98 -15.90 5.30
CA GLU A 243 -5.89 -15.89 3.84
C GLU A 243 -5.28 -14.58 3.32
N THR A 244 -5.62 -13.44 3.92
CA THR A 244 -4.98 -12.14 3.63
C THR A 244 -3.47 -12.21 3.86
N LEU A 245 -3.03 -12.72 5.01
CA LEU A 245 -1.60 -12.86 5.31
C LEU A 245 -0.91 -13.81 4.33
N ARG A 246 -1.55 -14.91 3.94
CA ARG A 246 -1.03 -15.84 2.94
C ARG A 246 -0.81 -15.15 1.59
N ILE A 247 -1.80 -14.39 1.11
CA ILE A 247 -1.68 -13.65 -0.16
C ILE A 247 -0.58 -12.60 -0.08
N LEU A 248 -0.49 -11.85 1.03
CA LEU A 248 0.57 -10.87 1.21
C LEU A 248 1.95 -11.52 1.25
N GLN A 249 2.10 -12.70 1.87
CA GLN A 249 3.35 -13.47 1.84
C GLN A 249 3.71 -13.85 0.40
N ASP A 250 2.79 -14.43 -0.37
CA ASP A 250 3.05 -14.85 -1.75
C ASP A 250 3.50 -13.66 -2.63
N LEU A 251 2.86 -12.49 -2.45
CA LEU A 251 3.24 -11.25 -3.15
C LEU A 251 4.60 -10.73 -2.68
N SER A 252 4.89 -10.83 -1.39
CA SER A 252 6.18 -10.42 -0.81
C SER A 252 7.31 -11.29 -1.32
N ASP A 253 7.09 -12.60 -1.44
CA ASP A 253 8.05 -13.55 -1.99
C ASP A 253 8.30 -13.27 -3.48
N THR A 254 7.23 -12.98 -4.23
CA THR A 254 7.34 -12.54 -5.63
C THR A 254 8.20 -11.27 -5.75
N VAL A 255 8.04 -10.30 -4.86
CA VAL A 255 8.89 -9.10 -4.82
C VAL A 255 10.32 -9.45 -4.42
N ALA A 256 10.51 -10.33 -3.43
CA ALA A 256 11.81 -10.75 -2.92
C ALA A 256 12.69 -11.38 -4.03
N GLU A 257 12.08 -12.21 -4.88
CA GLU A 257 12.73 -12.80 -6.06
C GLU A 257 13.20 -11.77 -7.09
N ASN A 258 12.57 -10.58 -7.12
CA ASN A 258 12.81 -9.53 -8.10
C ASN A 258 13.42 -8.25 -7.48
N VAL A 259 14.04 -8.35 -6.29
CA VAL A 259 14.63 -7.17 -5.61
C VAL A 259 15.71 -6.50 -6.45
N VAL A 260 16.62 -7.27 -7.06
CA VAL A 260 17.73 -6.73 -7.85
C VAL A 260 17.24 -5.89 -9.04
N PRO A 261 16.38 -6.41 -9.93
CA PRO A 261 15.88 -5.59 -11.05
C PRO A 261 15.00 -4.42 -10.60
N LEU A 262 14.26 -4.55 -9.48
CA LEU A 262 13.52 -3.43 -8.90
C LEU A 262 14.44 -2.31 -8.38
N GLN A 263 15.55 -2.67 -7.73
CA GLN A 263 16.58 -1.73 -7.29
C GLN A 263 17.26 -1.02 -8.46
N GLU A 264 17.56 -1.78 -9.52
CA GLU A 264 18.14 -1.22 -10.73
C GLU A 264 17.18 -0.23 -11.40
N ASN A 265 15.90 -0.57 -11.50
CA ASN A 265 14.87 0.31 -12.06
C ASN A 265 14.77 1.64 -11.31
N ILE A 266 14.68 1.65 -9.98
CA ILE A 266 14.64 2.91 -9.22
C ILE A 266 15.94 3.70 -9.34
N HIS A 267 17.08 3.02 -9.51
CA HIS A 267 18.34 3.67 -9.80
C HIS A 267 18.38 4.26 -11.21
N ARG A 268 17.74 3.67 -12.21
CA ARG A 268 17.69 4.22 -13.57
C ARG A 268 16.68 5.35 -13.72
N LEU A 269 15.60 5.32 -12.94
CA LEU A 269 14.59 6.37 -12.88
C LEU A 269 15.06 7.62 -12.10
N ALA A 270 15.94 7.44 -11.10
CA ALA A 270 16.52 8.53 -10.30
C ALA A 270 17.76 9.13 -10.96
#